data_AF-A0A1A1WG39-F1
#
_entry.id   AF-A0A1A1WG39-F1
#
_cell.length_a   1.000
_cell.length_b   1.000
_cell.length_c   1.000
_cell.angle_alpha   90.00
_cell.angle_beta   90.00
_cell.angle_gamma   90.00
#
_symmetry.space_group_name_H-M   'P 1'
#
loop_
_entity.id
_entity.type
_entity.pdbx_description
1 polymer ?
#
loop_
_entity_poly.entity_id
_entity_poly.type
_entity_poly.pdbx_seq_one_letter_code
_entity_poly.pdbx_strand_id
1 'polypeptide(L)'
;MRAVGAGEKAPAKRAPRKAAPKSVVDAARSGDRRQLLVALQYRIAKAIDDPKTVGPAFAALIKQQRDIAAEIHAFDLASEAASSTSGSKSAIATTPDEPWDESMI
;
A
#
# COMPACT_ATOMS: atom_id res chain seq x y z
N MET A 1 26.32 21.30 34.27
CA MET A 1 25.82 21.68 32.93
C MET A 1 27.03 22.06 32.09
N ARG A 2 27.32 21.38 30.97
CA ARG A 2 28.44 21.75 30.10
C ARG A 2 27.97 22.78 29.07
N ALA A 3 28.64 23.94 29.06
CA ALA A 3 28.42 24.99 28.08
C ALA A 3 29.03 24.56 26.73
N VAL A 4 28.23 24.62 25.67
CA VAL A 4 28.68 24.47 24.28
C VAL A 4 29.39 25.75 23.85
N GLY A 5 30.54 25.62 23.19
CA GLY A 5 31.35 26.76 22.72
C GLY A 5 30.74 27.43 21.48
N ALA A 6 30.98 28.73 21.31
CA ALA A 6 30.39 29.62 20.29
C ALA A 6 30.73 29.30 18.82
N GLY A 7 31.24 28.09 18.52
CA GLY A 7 31.57 27.62 17.18
C GLY A 7 31.15 26.18 16.88
N GLU A 8 30.43 25.51 17.80
CA GLU A 8 29.99 24.13 17.58
C GLU A 8 28.78 24.10 16.63
N LYS A 9 29.05 23.80 15.35
CA LYS A 9 28.02 23.60 14.33
C LYS A 9 27.15 22.41 14.75
N ALA A 10 25.87 22.67 15.00
CA ALA A 10 24.87 21.65 15.32
C ALA A 10 24.94 20.48 14.31
N PRO A 11 24.82 19.21 14.76
CA PRO A 11 24.91 18.07 13.85
C PRO A 11 23.80 18.19 12.80
N ALA A 12 24.20 18.20 11.53
CA ALA A 12 23.29 18.29 10.41
C ALA A 12 22.20 17.20 10.53
N LYS A 13 20.94 17.62 10.39
CA LYS A 13 19.76 16.73 10.45
C LYS A 13 19.97 15.57 9.48
N ARG A 14 20.18 14.35 10.01
CA ARG A 14 20.40 13.15 9.18
C ARG A 14 19.19 12.95 8.27
N ALA A 15 19.43 12.84 6.97
CA ALA A 15 18.39 12.48 6.00
C ALA A 15 17.71 11.17 6.43
N PRO A 16 16.38 11.04 6.28
CA PRO A 16 15.67 9.83 6.65
C PRO A 16 16.23 8.66 5.85
N ARG A 17 16.77 7.66 6.55
CA ARG A 17 17.17 6.40 5.89
C ARG A 17 15.91 5.76 5.33
N LYS A 18 15.94 5.34 4.07
CA LYS A 18 14.86 4.53 3.48
C LYS A 18 14.65 3.34 4.41
N ALA A 19 13.45 3.22 4.97
CA ALA A 19 13.13 2.11 5.87
C ALA A 19 13.37 0.81 5.11
N ALA A 20 14.13 -0.10 5.72
CA ALA A 20 14.30 -1.43 5.16
C ALA A 20 12.91 -2.08 5.02
N PRO A 21 12.66 -2.85 3.94
CA PRO A 21 11.40 -3.56 3.79
C PRO A 21 11.17 -4.46 5.01
N LYS A 22 9.97 -4.35 5.57
CA LYS A 22 9.56 -5.08 6.78
C LYS A 22 9.63 -6.59 6.51
N SER A 23 10.02 -7.38 7.51
CA SER A 23 10.02 -8.83 7.36
C SER A 23 8.58 -9.35 7.19
N VAL A 24 8.42 -10.52 6.56
CA VAL A 24 7.09 -11.15 6.39
C VAL A 24 6.42 -11.40 7.74
N VAL A 25 7.20 -11.80 8.75
CA VAL A 25 6.70 -12.06 10.11
C VAL A 25 6.20 -10.77 10.76
N ASP A 26 6.98 -9.68 10.65
CA ASP A 26 6.60 -8.40 11.24
C ASP A 26 5.41 -7.77 10.52
N ALA A 27 5.32 -7.95 9.19
CA ALA A 27 4.19 -7.49 8.39
C ALA A 27 2.91 -8.27 8.75
N ALA A 28 3.00 -9.59 8.87
CA ALA A 28 1.88 -10.42 9.32
C ALA A 28 1.42 -10.03 10.74
N ARG A 29 2.35 -9.81 11.67
CA ARG A 29 2.04 -9.35 13.03
C ARG A 29 1.33 -8.00 13.05
N SER A 30 1.64 -7.09 12.14
CA SER A 30 0.98 -5.79 12.10
C SER A 30 -0.47 -5.82 11.62
N GLY A 31 -0.94 -6.92 11.03
CA GLY A 31 -2.31 -7.00 10.48
C GLY A 31 -2.56 -6.16 9.23
N ASP A 32 -1.57 -5.36 8.79
CA ASP A 32 -1.63 -4.59 7.55
C ASP A 32 -1.43 -5.53 6.35
N ARG A 33 -2.52 -5.84 5.66
CA ARG A 33 -2.55 -6.70 4.48
C ARG A 33 -1.65 -6.16 3.37
N ARG A 34 -1.60 -4.85 3.15
CA ARG A 34 -0.78 -4.24 2.10
C ARG A 34 0.71 -4.40 2.43
N GLN A 35 1.11 -4.20 3.68
CA GLN A 35 2.48 -4.47 4.13
C GLN A 35 2.86 -5.95 3.99
N LEU A 36 1.94 -6.87 4.28
CA LEU A 36 2.16 -8.30 4.13
C LEU A 36 2.41 -8.68 2.66
N LEU A 37 1.59 -8.18 1.74
CA LEU A 37 1.75 -8.44 0.30
C LEU A 37 3.09 -7.91 -0.23
N VAL A 38 3.49 -6.70 0.17
CA VAL A 38 4.79 -6.13 -0.21
C VAL A 38 5.96 -6.95 0.34
N ALA A 39 5.86 -7.42 1.59
CA ALA A 39 6.90 -8.27 2.19
C ALA A 39 7.02 -9.62 1.48
N LEU A 40 5.90 -10.23 1.09
CA LEU A 40 5.87 -11.47 0.32
C LEU A 40 6.43 -11.27 -1.10
N GLN A 41 6.06 -10.19 -1.77
CA GLN A 41 6.59 -9.83 -3.09
C GLN A 41 8.12 -9.73 -3.06
N TYR A 42 8.68 -9.06 -2.05
CA TYR A 42 10.13 -8.94 -1.89
C TYR A 42 10.81 -10.29 -1.64
N ARG A 43 10.18 -11.17 -0.84
CA ARG A 43 10.68 -12.52 -0.59
C ARG A 43 10.69 -13.37 -1.86
N ILE A 44 9.66 -13.28 -2.69
CA ILE A 44 9.55 -14.02 -3.96
C ILE A 44 10.57 -13.50 -4.97
N ALA A 45 10.73 -12.18 -5.10
CA ALA A 45 11.77 -11.59 -5.95
C ALA A 45 13.17 -12.14 -5.61
N LYS A 46 13.51 -12.22 -4.32
CA LYS A 46 14.77 -12.86 -3.89
C LYS A 46 14.90 -14.33 -4.29
N ALA A 47 13.81 -15.09 -4.26
CA ALA A 47 13.81 -16.48 -4.66
C ALA A 47 13.93 -16.64 -6.19
N ILE A 48 13.35 -15.72 -6.96
CA ILE A 48 13.50 -15.65 -8.42
C ILE A 48 14.96 -15.36 -8.80
N ASP A 49 15.62 -14.45 -8.08
CA ASP A 49 17.03 -14.10 -8.32
C ASP A 49 18.03 -15.19 -7.86
N ASP A 50 17.59 -16.18 -7.09
CA ASP A 50 18.44 -17.28 -6.63
C ASP A 50 18.71 -18.26 -7.79
N PRO A 51 19.97 -18.44 -8.23
CA PRO A 51 20.32 -19.37 -9.31
C PRO A 51 20.03 -20.84 -8.97
N LYS A 52 19.78 -21.17 -7.70
CA LYS A 52 19.41 -22.52 -7.25
C LYS A 52 17.93 -22.84 -7.48
N THR A 53 17.13 -21.88 -7.91
CA THR A 53 15.70 -22.07 -8.13
C THR A 53 15.45 -22.95 -9.35
N VAL A 54 14.85 -24.13 -9.13
CA VAL A 54 14.57 -25.12 -10.17
C VAL A 54 13.45 -24.66 -11.10
N GLY A 55 13.47 -25.07 -12.38
CA GLY A 55 12.53 -24.62 -13.42
C GLY A 55 11.04 -24.65 -13.02
N PRO A 56 10.51 -25.76 -12.48
CA PRO A 56 9.11 -25.81 -12.03
C PRO A 56 8.81 -24.82 -10.88
N ALA A 57 9.71 -24.71 -9.91
CA ALA A 57 9.58 -23.77 -8.81
C ALA A 57 9.68 -22.32 -9.29
N PHE A 58 10.57 -22.04 -10.24
CA PHE A 58 10.72 -20.74 -10.88
C PHE A 58 9.43 -20.30 -11.56
N ALA A 59 8.82 -21.17 -12.38
CA ALA A 59 7.54 -20.88 -13.03
C ALA A 59 6.42 -20.57 -12.02
N ALA A 60 6.36 -21.33 -10.93
CA ALA A 60 5.41 -21.09 -9.84
C ALA A 60 5.64 -19.73 -9.16
N LEU A 61 6.90 -19.38 -8.87
CA LEU A 61 7.26 -18.09 -8.27
C LEU A 61 6.93 -16.92 -9.19
N ILE A 62 7.16 -17.04 -10.50
CA ILE A 62 6.80 -16.02 -11.49
C ILE A 62 5.29 -15.79 -11.54
N LYS A 63 4.49 -16.86 -11.50
CA LYS A 63 3.03 -16.73 -11.41
C LYS A 63 2.64 -16.01 -10.12
N GLN A 64 3.15 -16.45 -8.98
CA GLN A 64 2.86 -15.87 -7.68
C GLN A 64 3.26 -14.38 -7.60
N GLN A 65 4.38 -14.01 -8.22
CA GLN A 65 4.85 -12.63 -8.32
C GLN A 65 3.85 -11.75 -9.09
N ARG A 66 3.28 -12.26 -10.20
CA ARG A 66 2.27 -11.55 -10.98
C ARG A 66 0.97 -11.40 -10.21
N ASP A 67 0.53 -12.46 -9.52
CA ASP A 67 -0.71 -12.47 -8.75
C ASP A 67 -0.65 -11.45 -7.60
N ILE A 68 0.46 -11.44 -6.83
CA ILE A 68 0.66 -10.46 -5.74
C ILE A 68 0.77 -9.03 -6.27
N ALA A 69 1.43 -8.82 -7.41
CA ALA A 69 1.52 -7.49 -8.01
C ALA A 69 0.14 -6.96 -8.41
N ALA A 70 -0.72 -7.81 -8.98
CA ALA A 70 -2.09 -7.44 -9.31
C ALA A 70 -2.91 -7.13 -8.06
N GLU A 71 -2.75 -7.91 -6.99
CA GLU A 71 -3.44 -7.69 -5.71
C GLU A 71 -3.03 -6.37 -5.05
N ILE A 72 -1.74 -6.03 -5.04
CA ILE A 72 -1.24 -4.74 -4.55
C ILE A 72 -1.85 -3.59 -5.34
N HIS A 73 -1.85 -3.69 -6.67
CA HIS A 73 -2.43 -2.66 -7.53
C HIS A 73 -3.93 -2.47 -7.27
N ALA A 74 -4.68 -3.55 -7.08
CA ALA A 74 -6.09 -3.49 -6.71
C ALA A 74 -6.30 -2.82 -5.34
N PHE A 75 -5.42 -3.10 -4.37
CA PHE A 75 -5.45 -2.47 -3.05
C PHE A 75 -5.18 -0.97 -3.11
N ASP A 76 -4.18 -0.57 -3.88
CA ASP A 76 -3.80 0.83 -4.06
C ASP A 76 -4.94 1.59 -4.77
N LEU A 77 -5.53 1.03 -5.84
CA LEU A 77 -6.71 1.60 -6.50
C LEU A 77 -7.92 1.74 -5.57
N ALA A 78 -8.21 0.72 -4.76
CA ALA A 78 -9.31 0.77 -3.79
C ALA A 78 -9.08 1.85 -2.72
N SER A 79 -7.83 2.03 -2.29
CA SER A 79 -7.45 3.05 -1.32
C SER A 79 -7.60 4.47 -1.89
N GLU A 80 -7.24 4.68 -3.15
CA GLU A 80 -7.44 5.94 -3.88
C GLU A 80 -8.93 6.22 -4.12
N ALA A 81 -9.71 5.22 -4.52
CA ALA A 81 -11.16 5.33 -4.69
C ALA A 81 -11.87 5.70 -3.38
N ALA A 82 -11.50 5.06 -2.26
CA ALA A 82 -12.04 5.39 -0.95
C ALA A 82 -11.69 6.82 -0.52
N SER A 83 -10.47 7.28 -0.84
CA SER A 83 -10.03 8.64 -0.52
C SER A 83 -10.71 9.71 -1.38
N SER A 84 -11.07 9.38 -2.63
CA SER A 84 -11.74 10.30 -3.56
C SER A 84 -13.27 10.34 -3.41
N THR A 85 -13.91 9.29 -2.88
CA THR A 85 -15.37 9.25 -2.67
C THR A 85 -15.88 10.15 -1.54
N SER A 86 -15.00 10.69 -0.70
CA SER A 86 -15.39 11.69 0.32
C SER A 86 -15.87 13.03 -0.27
N GLY A 87 -15.75 13.26 -1.58
CA GLY A 87 -15.99 14.56 -2.22
C GLY A 87 -17.20 14.67 -3.15
N SER A 88 -17.97 13.61 -3.40
CA SER A 88 -19.05 13.69 -4.40
C SER A 88 -20.33 13.00 -3.91
N LYS A 89 -21.19 13.78 -3.23
CA LYS A 89 -22.60 13.38 -3.08
C LYS A 89 -23.18 13.18 -4.48
N SER A 90 -23.69 11.99 -4.78
CA SER A 90 -24.36 11.72 -6.05
C SER A 90 -25.50 12.71 -6.26
N ALA A 91 -25.75 13.14 -7.50
CA ALA A 91 -26.84 14.09 -7.82
C ALA A 91 -28.21 13.61 -7.30
N ILE A 92 -28.42 12.28 -7.29
CA ILE A 92 -29.61 11.61 -6.74
C ILE A 92 -29.80 11.88 -5.24
N ALA A 93 -28.72 12.04 -4.47
CA ALA A 93 -28.78 12.35 -3.04
C ALA A 93 -29.14 13.81 -2.76
N THR A 94 -29.17 14.66 -3.80
CA THR A 94 -29.50 16.10 -3.69
C THR A 94 -30.80 16.47 -4.39
N THR A 95 -31.43 15.55 -5.13
CA THR A 95 -32.75 15.81 -5.73
C THR A 95 -33.80 15.83 -4.62
N PRO A 96 -34.59 16.91 -4.48
CA PRO A 96 -35.76 16.91 -3.62
C PRO A 96 -36.76 15.84 -4.09
N ASP A 97 -37.41 15.15 -3.15
CA ASP A 97 -38.51 14.24 -3.49
C ASP A 97 -39.66 15.05 -4.09
N GLU A 98 -39.93 14.82 -5.38
CA GLU A 98 -41.05 15.44 -6.08
C GLU A 98 -42.34 14.68 -5.68
N PRO A 99 -43.42 15.39 -5.29
CA PRO A 99 -44.65 14.73 -4.89
C PRO A 99 -45.23 13.96 -6.09
N TRP A 100 -45.49 12.68 -5.89
CA TRP A 100 -46.13 11.83 -6.88
C TRP A 100 -47.54 12.37 -7.20
N ASP A 101 -47.76 12.78 -8.45
CA ASP A 101 -49.07 13.27 -8.90
C ASP A 101 -49.95 12.09 -9.35
N GLU A 102 -50.80 11.62 -8.42
CA GLU A 102 -51.76 10.54 -8.66
C GLU A 102 -52.84 10.90 -9.71
N SER A 103 -52.95 12.15 -10.15
CA SER A 103 -53.94 12.54 -11.17
C SER A 103 -53.55 12.17 -12.60
N MET A 104 -52.33 11.64 -12.80
CA MET A 104 -51.77 11.25 -14.10
C MET A 104 -51.86 9.74 -14.38
N ILE A 105 -52.71 9.01 -13.65
CA ILE A 105 -52.94 7.55 -13.78
C ILE A 105 -54.42 7.28 -14.09
#